data_AF-A0A6I3MH91-F1
#
_entry.id   AF-A0A6I3MH91-F1
#
_cell.length_a   1.000
_cell.length_b   1.000
_cell.length_c   1.000
_cell.angle_alpha   90.00
_cell.angle_beta   90.00
_cell.angle_gamma   90.00
#
_symmetry.space_group_name_H-M   'P 1'
#
loop_
_entity.id
_entity.type
_entity.pdbx_description
1 polymer ?
#
loop_
_entity_poly.entity_id
_entity_poly.type
_entity_poly.pdbx_seq_one_letter_code
_entity_poly.pdbx_strand_id
1 'polypeptide(L)'
;MANPSILQYSFQPNEVFIDTSTDLKIVITNPVTGKLINFIGGPNSDTIEITFPVGNTETDLLKNLNFNTKTPAGIICRKSLFGDEFIIRFTNNSTKLQPGEQLEITFLSVPINSKYKPETPAVIKIKENLENEGTASVSINKHPNNTLDIIAWVSPLTIGLNGSATLYWQSMGGTRVVVAPFNRGDRTFPVEGPPPSPGNTRINIPSSTESQRTYTLTVYTSDQQHTHVSVTLTQNPPLITVFTSDKSVPITVDDSLELDLAFLWGTSSAITSNSGLLLNNPLTGSRVKVNPGEEVANFYSNNFENMPSSIYYQLEVNGFKKMTAKKVIIDLLPVNLLYFKYTRKVGNVLSGIVRSFDCPSWRAHKLEIGPSLAILTLYQPGGVTEVYYLGDGDTTHPQIQYFNFTSKGNGVYELSWVTANLVKLELIPGEVIPADKIKSGTKEVTLDSSTTYVLKGIAQNGAVITSQLNVTI
;
A
#
# COMPACT_ATOMS: atom_id res chain seq x y z
N MET A 1 32.06 -13.43 -4.43
CA MET A 1 31.39 -12.59 -5.44
C MET A 1 30.59 -11.55 -4.67
N ALA A 2 30.76 -10.27 -4.97
CA ALA A 2 29.97 -9.24 -4.31
C ALA A 2 28.52 -9.34 -4.78
N ASN A 3 27.56 -9.25 -3.87
CA ASN A 3 26.15 -9.24 -4.24
C ASN A 3 25.81 -7.89 -4.93
N PRO A 4 24.95 -7.92 -5.96
CA PRO A 4 24.46 -6.69 -6.55
C PRO A 4 23.66 -5.89 -5.52
N SER A 5 23.77 -4.58 -5.58
CA SER A 5 23.01 -3.65 -4.75
C SER A 5 21.49 -3.78 -4.99
N ILE A 6 20.73 -3.59 -3.92
CA ILE A 6 19.27 -3.64 -3.88
C ILE A 6 18.68 -2.32 -4.38
N LEU A 7 19.37 -1.20 -4.13
CA LEU A 7 18.98 0.14 -4.54
C LEU A 7 19.66 0.55 -5.86
N GLN A 8 19.17 1.61 -6.48
CA GLN A 8 19.81 2.25 -7.63
C GLN A 8 20.33 3.62 -7.23
N TYR A 9 21.53 3.95 -7.70
CA TYR A 9 22.23 5.18 -7.32
C TYR A 9 22.56 6.02 -8.53
N SER A 10 22.38 7.33 -8.40
CA SER A 10 22.88 8.32 -9.35
C SER A 10 23.32 9.58 -8.62
N PHE A 11 24.20 10.35 -9.24
CA PHE A 11 24.63 11.64 -8.74
C PHE A 11 24.20 12.76 -9.68
N GLN A 12 23.84 13.90 -9.12
CA GLN A 12 23.42 15.10 -9.82
C GLN A 12 24.22 16.31 -9.28
N PRO A 13 25.06 16.97 -10.10
CA PRO A 13 25.39 16.58 -11.47
C PRO A 13 26.15 15.24 -11.55
N ASN A 14 26.11 14.59 -12.71
CA ASN A 14 26.91 13.41 -13.04
C ASN A 14 28.26 13.77 -13.70
N GLU A 15 28.51 15.07 -13.88
CA GLU A 15 29.73 15.65 -14.44
C GLU A 15 30.14 16.85 -13.59
N VAL A 16 31.44 17.17 -13.51
CA VAL A 16 31.94 18.28 -12.69
C VAL A 16 33.16 18.95 -13.34
N PHE A 17 33.39 20.22 -13.04
CA PHE A 17 34.62 20.91 -13.43
C PHE A 17 35.75 20.68 -12.43
N ILE A 18 36.95 20.42 -12.93
CA ILE A 18 38.14 20.22 -12.09
C ILE A 18 38.53 21.48 -11.33
N ASP A 19 39.18 21.31 -10.18
CA ASP A 19 39.68 22.43 -9.36
C ASP A 19 38.59 23.44 -8.95
N THR A 20 37.35 22.98 -8.84
CA THR A 20 36.20 23.76 -8.38
C THR A 20 35.63 23.21 -7.06
N SER A 21 34.60 23.86 -6.55
CA SER A 21 33.75 23.35 -5.49
C SER A 21 32.30 23.33 -5.98
N THR A 22 31.62 22.19 -5.89
CA THR A 22 30.24 22.05 -6.35
C THR A 22 29.43 21.21 -5.38
N ASP A 23 28.13 21.46 -5.30
CA ASP A 23 27.22 20.55 -4.61
C ASP A 23 27.03 19.29 -5.44
N LEU A 24 27.00 18.13 -4.78
CA LEU A 24 26.68 16.83 -5.37
C LEU A 24 25.48 16.23 -4.67
N LYS A 25 24.40 15.92 -5.39
CA LYS A 25 23.22 15.26 -4.85
C LYS A 25 23.22 13.78 -5.24
N ILE A 26 23.29 12.88 -4.27
CA ILE A 26 23.02 11.47 -4.51
C ILE A 26 21.49 11.24 -4.48
N VAL A 27 21.00 10.56 -5.51
CA VAL A 27 19.61 10.09 -5.61
C VAL A 27 19.63 8.57 -5.49
N ILE A 28 19.02 8.08 -4.41
CA ILE A 28 18.93 6.67 -4.06
C ILE A 28 17.50 6.22 -4.37
N THR A 29 17.34 5.29 -5.30
CA THR A 29 16.03 4.86 -5.81
C THR A 29 15.80 3.40 -5.45
N ASN A 30 14.64 3.06 -4.88
CA ASN A 30 14.20 1.67 -4.84
C ASN A 30 13.74 1.28 -6.25
N PRO A 31 14.30 0.23 -6.88
CA PRO A 31 13.88 -0.18 -8.22
C PRO A 31 12.36 -0.37 -8.31
N VAL A 32 11.76 -0.04 -9.46
CA VAL A 32 10.31 -0.19 -9.66
C VAL A 32 9.84 -1.66 -9.58
N THR A 33 10.76 -2.60 -9.80
CA THR A 33 10.56 -4.05 -9.63
C THR A 33 11.00 -4.58 -8.26
N GLY A 34 11.46 -3.69 -7.38
CA GLY A 34 11.91 -4.01 -6.03
C GLY A 34 10.76 -4.33 -5.10
N LYS A 35 11.10 -4.74 -3.86
CA LYS A 35 10.15 -4.87 -2.75
C LYS A 35 10.17 -3.60 -1.91
N LEU A 36 9.15 -3.39 -1.08
CA LEU A 36 9.19 -2.36 -0.04
C LEU A 36 10.44 -2.55 0.82
N ILE A 37 11.21 -1.49 0.98
CA ILE A 37 12.37 -1.45 1.88
C ILE A 37 11.93 -0.77 3.17
N ASN A 38 12.07 -1.49 4.29
CA ASN A 38 11.89 -0.94 5.63
C ASN A 38 13.28 -0.75 6.24
N PHE A 39 13.71 0.49 6.41
CA PHE A 39 15.02 0.75 7.00
C PHE A 39 14.97 0.59 8.52
N ILE A 40 15.95 -0.12 9.07
CA ILE A 40 16.14 -0.26 10.51
C ILE A 40 16.93 0.94 11.02
N GLY A 41 16.37 1.66 11.99
CA GLY A 41 17.02 2.78 12.67
C GLY A 41 17.64 2.39 14.02
N GLY A 42 18.41 3.30 14.61
CA GLY A 42 18.99 3.15 15.95
C GLY A 42 20.45 2.67 15.98
N PRO A 43 20.92 2.08 17.11
CA PRO A 43 22.33 1.71 17.29
C PRO A 43 22.84 0.68 16.28
N ASN A 44 21.98 -0.27 15.89
CA ASN A 44 22.25 -1.28 14.86
C ASN A 44 21.47 -0.94 13.59
N SER A 45 21.53 0.33 13.17
CA SER A 45 20.81 0.79 12.00
C SER A 45 21.36 0.19 10.72
N ASP A 46 20.48 0.05 9.74
CA ASP A 46 20.84 -0.10 8.34
C ASP A 46 21.73 1.06 7.91
N THR A 47 22.74 0.76 7.10
CA THR A 47 23.70 1.76 6.63
C THR A 47 23.95 1.68 5.15
N ILE A 48 24.22 2.84 4.55
CA ILE A 48 24.75 2.94 3.19
C ILE A 48 26.06 3.72 3.29
N GLU A 49 27.15 3.08 2.92
CA GLU A 49 28.49 3.64 2.94
C GLU A 49 28.85 4.14 1.53
N ILE A 50 29.33 5.38 1.44
CA ILE A 50 29.71 6.04 0.19
C ILE A 50 31.18 6.39 0.27
N THR A 51 32.00 5.74 -0.55
CA THR A 51 33.43 6.00 -0.64
C THR A 51 33.72 6.80 -1.90
N PHE A 52 34.11 8.06 -1.70
CA PHE A 52 34.60 8.90 -2.79
C PHE A 52 36.08 8.57 -3.07
N PRO A 53 36.53 8.55 -4.34
CA PRO A 53 37.95 8.44 -4.64
C PRO A 53 38.64 9.78 -4.34
N VAL A 54 39.62 9.76 -3.43
CA VAL A 54 40.32 10.94 -2.90
C VAL A 54 41.81 10.81 -3.14
N GLY A 55 42.45 11.86 -3.62
CA GLY A 55 43.89 11.87 -3.81
C GLY A 55 44.34 12.97 -4.78
N ASN A 56 45.38 12.66 -5.54
CA ASN A 56 46.02 13.57 -6.49
C ASN A 56 46.34 12.91 -7.84
N THR A 57 45.55 11.90 -8.21
CA THR A 57 45.62 11.20 -9.50
C THR A 57 44.44 11.57 -10.40
N GLU A 58 44.51 11.24 -11.68
CA GLU A 58 43.45 11.54 -12.65
C GLU A 58 42.14 10.77 -12.36
N THR A 59 42.19 9.67 -11.62
CA THR A 59 41.01 8.88 -11.21
C THR A 59 40.36 9.38 -9.92
N ASP A 60 41.02 10.26 -9.18
CA ASP A 60 40.47 10.82 -7.93
C ASP A 60 39.42 11.88 -8.24
N LEU A 61 38.27 11.82 -7.57
CA LEU A 61 37.23 12.83 -7.70
C LEU A 61 37.55 14.03 -6.82
N LEU A 62 38.05 13.79 -5.60
CA LEU A 62 38.12 14.79 -4.53
C LEU A 62 39.55 15.08 -4.08
N LYS A 63 39.77 16.31 -3.62
CA LYS A 63 41.02 16.72 -2.95
C LYS A 63 41.09 16.22 -1.50
N ASN A 64 39.96 16.28 -0.80
CA ASN A 64 39.80 15.88 0.60
C ASN A 64 38.31 15.64 0.91
N LEU A 65 38.01 15.18 2.12
CA LEU A 65 36.65 14.86 2.58
C LEU A 65 36.08 15.91 3.54
N ASN A 66 36.57 17.15 3.50
CA ASN A 66 36.17 18.23 4.41
C ASN A 66 35.00 19.02 3.83
N PHE A 67 33.82 18.40 3.79
CA PHE A 67 32.59 19.04 3.35
C PHE A 67 31.38 18.51 4.11
N ASN A 68 30.29 19.28 4.06
CA ASN A 68 29.08 19.01 4.82
C ASN A 68 28.03 18.27 3.98
N THR A 69 27.03 17.73 4.67
CA THR A 69 25.88 17.06 4.06
C THR A 69 24.58 17.72 4.49
N LYS A 70 23.60 17.72 3.60
CA LYS A 70 22.21 18.07 3.86
C LYS A 70 21.36 16.84 3.63
N THR A 71 20.57 16.47 4.63
CA THR A 71 19.76 15.25 4.65
C THR A 71 18.29 15.57 4.97
N PRO A 72 17.34 14.75 4.50
CA PRO A 72 15.95 14.81 4.94
C PRO A 72 15.81 14.49 6.43
N ALA A 73 14.67 14.85 7.02
CA ALA A 73 14.34 14.44 8.37
C ALA A 73 14.32 12.90 8.50
N GLY A 74 14.83 12.37 9.62
CA GLY A 74 14.91 10.93 9.86
C GLY A 74 16.16 10.24 9.33
N ILE A 75 17.02 10.96 8.60
CA ILE A 75 18.25 10.44 7.98
C ILE A 75 19.43 11.27 8.47
N ILE A 76 20.55 10.60 8.73
CA ILE A 76 21.83 11.24 9.05
C ILE A 76 22.85 10.75 8.02
N CYS A 77 23.63 11.66 7.44
CA CYS A 77 24.77 11.32 6.60
C CYS A 77 25.99 12.07 7.12
N ARG A 78 27.06 11.37 7.51
CA ARG A 78 28.28 11.99 8.04
C ARG A 78 29.51 11.22 7.61
N LYS A 79 30.66 11.89 7.53
CA LYS A 79 31.95 11.22 7.35
C LYS A 79 32.20 10.26 8.53
N SER A 80 32.68 9.06 8.22
CA SER A 80 33.12 8.07 9.20
C SER A 80 34.26 8.61 10.06
N LEU A 81 34.28 8.24 11.34
CA LEU A 81 35.38 8.57 12.26
C LEU A 81 36.60 7.66 12.05
N PHE A 82 36.39 6.48 11.47
CA PHE A 82 37.39 5.41 11.37
C PHE A 82 37.77 5.06 9.93
N GLY A 83 37.18 5.75 8.94
CA GLY A 83 37.38 5.49 7.52
C GLY A 83 37.18 6.73 6.64
N ASP A 84 37.32 6.53 5.33
CA ASP A 84 37.22 7.56 4.30
C ASP A 84 35.86 7.58 3.58
N GLU A 85 34.88 6.88 4.16
CA GLU A 85 33.50 6.82 3.68
C GLU A 85 32.58 7.83 4.39
N PHE A 86 31.51 8.22 3.69
CA PHE A 86 30.34 8.84 4.28
C PHE A 86 29.32 7.76 4.59
N ILE A 87 28.79 7.74 5.81
CA ILE A 87 27.82 6.76 6.26
C ILE A 87 26.45 7.43 6.36
N ILE A 88 25.50 6.91 5.59
CA ILE A 88 24.07 7.22 5.72
C ILE A 88 23.48 6.25 6.74
N ARG A 89 22.77 6.78 7.74
CA ARG A 89 22.06 6.03 8.78
C ARG A 89 20.64 6.57 8.97
N PHE A 90 19.75 5.71 9.44
CA PHE A 90 18.36 6.04 9.72
C PHE A 90 18.15 6.21 11.23
N THR A 91 17.43 7.25 11.64
CA THR A 91 17.25 7.57 13.07
C THR A 91 16.12 6.77 13.72
N ASN A 92 15.19 6.23 12.93
CA ASN A 92 14.05 5.45 13.39
C ASN A 92 13.58 4.45 12.33
N ASN A 93 12.71 3.52 12.74
CA ASN A 93 12.14 2.50 11.85
C ASN A 93 10.94 3.02 11.02
N SER A 94 10.72 4.34 10.97
CA SER A 94 9.62 4.91 10.16
C SER A 94 10.03 5.19 8.73
N THR A 95 11.33 5.15 8.41
CA THR A 95 11.78 5.39 7.03
C THR A 95 11.51 4.15 6.19
N LYS A 96 10.64 4.33 5.20
CA LYS A 96 10.24 3.32 4.22
C LYS A 96 10.52 3.85 2.83
N LEU A 97 10.84 2.95 1.92
CA LEU A 97 11.01 3.29 0.51
C LEU A 97 10.22 2.30 -0.34
N GLN A 98 9.07 2.75 -0.86
CA GLN A 98 8.26 1.95 -1.77
C GLN A 98 8.99 1.73 -3.10
N PRO A 99 8.65 0.68 -3.87
CA PRO A 99 9.22 0.49 -5.19
C PRO A 99 9.01 1.75 -6.05
N GLY A 100 10.10 2.27 -6.61
CA GLY A 100 10.14 3.48 -7.42
C GLY A 100 10.28 4.81 -6.67
N GLU A 101 10.21 4.83 -5.33
CA GLU A 101 10.48 6.03 -4.54
C GLU A 101 11.97 6.34 -4.42
N GLN A 102 12.28 7.59 -4.07
CA GLN A 102 13.63 8.13 -4.03
C GLN A 102 13.95 8.80 -2.69
N LEU A 103 15.20 8.64 -2.24
CA LEU A 103 15.82 9.44 -1.18
C LEU A 103 16.90 10.31 -1.79
N GLU A 104 16.96 11.57 -1.37
CA GLU A 104 17.94 12.54 -1.86
C GLU A 104 18.80 13.06 -0.71
N ILE A 105 20.13 13.05 -0.91
CA ILE A 105 21.09 13.60 0.04
C ILE A 105 22.06 14.50 -0.73
N THR A 106 22.32 15.70 -0.22
CA THR A 106 23.22 16.66 -0.87
C THR A 106 24.52 16.77 -0.09
N PHE A 107 25.65 16.54 -0.76
CA PHE A 107 26.98 16.89 -0.30
C PHE A 107 27.27 18.33 -0.77
N LEU A 108 27.59 19.22 0.17
CA LEU A 108 27.68 20.65 -0.05
C LEU A 108 29.13 21.08 -0.28
N SER A 109 29.39 21.92 -1.27
CA SER A 109 30.72 22.49 -1.54
C SER A 109 31.83 21.43 -1.70
N VAL A 110 31.54 20.34 -2.41
CA VAL A 110 32.46 19.22 -2.60
C VAL A 110 33.72 19.67 -3.38
N PRO A 111 34.94 19.53 -2.83
CA PRO A 111 36.17 20.04 -3.44
C PRO A 111 36.72 19.08 -4.51
N ILE A 112 36.50 19.44 -5.78
CA ILE A 112 36.87 18.60 -6.93
C ILE A 112 38.37 18.65 -7.17
N ASN A 113 38.97 17.48 -7.40
CA ASN A 113 40.39 17.31 -7.70
C ASN A 113 40.77 18.03 -9.02
N SER A 114 42.00 18.56 -9.08
CA SER A 114 42.49 19.35 -10.23
C SER A 114 43.11 18.52 -11.35
N LYS A 115 43.36 17.22 -11.14
CA LYS A 115 43.88 16.30 -12.16
C LYS A 115 42.76 15.84 -13.07
N TYR A 116 43.03 15.82 -14.36
CA TYR A 116 42.05 15.51 -15.39
C TYR A 116 42.69 14.67 -16.48
N LYS A 117 41.97 13.61 -16.88
CA LYS A 117 42.21 12.88 -18.12
C LYS A 117 40.86 12.67 -18.80
N PRO A 118 40.71 13.08 -20.08
CA PRO A 118 39.50 12.79 -20.84
C PRO A 118 39.13 11.31 -20.78
N GLU A 119 37.83 11.01 -20.77
CA GLU A 119 37.27 9.65 -20.81
C GLU A 119 37.65 8.74 -19.62
N THR A 120 38.27 9.28 -18.56
CA THR A 120 38.59 8.54 -17.33
C THR A 120 37.68 9.03 -16.20
N PRO A 121 36.49 8.44 -16.02
CA PRO A 121 35.58 8.87 -14.96
C PRO A 121 36.14 8.53 -13.58
N ALA A 122 35.85 9.38 -12.60
CA ALA A 122 36.06 9.01 -11.21
C ALA A 122 34.92 8.09 -10.75
N VAL A 123 35.23 7.04 -10.00
CA VAL A 123 34.24 6.03 -9.59
C VAL A 123 33.99 6.11 -8.09
N ILE A 124 32.78 6.52 -7.72
CA ILE A 124 32.29 6.49 -6.34
C ILE A 124 31.81 5.07 -6.05
N LYS A 125 32.30 4.46 -4.97
CA LYS A 125 31.89 3.13 -4.53
C LYS A 125 30.82 3.25 -3.46
N ILE A 126 29.86 2.34 -3.50
CA ILE A 126 28.74 2.31 -2.56
C ILE A 126 28.62 0.90 -2.00
N LYS A 127 28.56 0.78 -0.68
CA LYS A 127 28.27 -0.46 0.03
C LYS A 127 26.96 -0.31 0.80
N GLU A 128 26.06 -1.25 0.61
CA GLU A 128 24.83 -1.39 1.36
C GLU A 128 25.06 -2.39 2.49
N ASN A 129 24.78 -2.00 3.73
CA ASN A 129 24.60 -2.93 4.84
C ASN A 129 23.15 -2.79 5.31
N LEU A 130 22.23 -3.38 4.55
CA LEU A 130 20.81 -3.49 4.87
C LEU A 130 20.53 -4.92 5.37
N GLU A 131 19.31 -5.44 5.16
CA GLU A 131 18.99 -6.86 5.40
C GLU A 131 19.97 -7.82 4.68
N ASN A 132 20.41 -7.44 3.48
CA ASN A 132 21.50 -8.12 2.78
C ASN A 132 22.58 -7.10 2.39
N GLU A 133 23.84 -7.55 2.40
CA GLU A 133 24.93 -6.73 1.87
C GLU A 133 24.84 -6.64 0.35
N GLY A 134 25.09 -5.43 -0.17
CA GLY A 134 25.08 -5.13 -1.59
C GLY A 134 26.18 -4.13 -1.96
N THR A 135 26.58 -4.11 -3.23
CA THR A 135 27.55 -3.13 -3.72
C THR A 135 27.11 -2.49 -5.03
N ALA A 136 27.41 -1.21 -5.18
CA ALA A 136 27.18 -0.43 -6.39
C ALA A 136 28.36 0.49 -6.67
N SER A 137 28.39 1.06 -7.87
CA SER A 137 29.37 2.07 -8.25
C SER A 137 28.74 3.08 -9.19
N VAL A 138 29.09 4.36 -9.02
CA VAL A 138 28.60 5.46 -9.85
C VAL A 138 29.79 6.23 -10.40
N SER A 139 29.80 6.45 -11.70
CA SER A 139 30.84 7.22 -12.39
C SER A 139 30.47 8.71 -12.44
N ILE A 140 31.46 9.57 -12.22
CA ILE A 140 31.38 11.02 -12.40
C ILE A 140 32.44 11.45 -13.42
N ASN A 141 32.01 12.14 -14.47
CA ASN A 141 32.93 12.69 -15.46
C ASN A 141 33.52 14.01 -14.97
N LYS A 142 34.78 14.26 -15.32
CA LYS A 142 35.46 15.54 -15.04
C LYS A 142 35.58 16.34 -16.33
N HIS A 143 35.52 17.65 -16.22
CA HIS A 143 35.68 18.61 -17.30
C HIS A 143 36.80 19.60 -16.97
N PRO A 144 37.56 20.07 -17.98
CA PRO A 144 38.56 21.10 -17.77
C PRO A 144 37.90 22.43 -17.33
N ASN A 145 38.61 23.21 -16.52
CA ASN A 145 38.11 24.49 -15.99
C ASN A 145 38.72 25.72 -16.68
N ASN A 146 39.57 25.53 -17.68
CA ASN A 146 40.33 26.58 -18.35
C ASN A 146 39.82 26.91 -19.77
N THR A 147 38.69 26.34 -20.17
CA THR A 147 38.08 26.48 -21.49
C THR A 147 36.58 26.77 -21.37
N LEU A 148 36.00 27.39 -22.40
CA LEU A 148 34.55 27.54 -22.50
C LEU A 148 33.90 26.16 -22.51
N ASP A 149 33.08 25.86 -21.51
CA ASP A 149 32.40 24.56 -21.37
C ASP A 149 31.08 24.69 -20.59
N ILE A 150 30.18 23.72 -20.77
CA ILE A 150 28.89 23.64 -20.08
C ILE A 150 28.52 22.19 -19.77
N ILE A 151 28.12 21.94 -18.54
CA ILE A 151 27.50 20.67 -18.12
C ILE A 151 26.03 20.90 -17.77
N ALA A 152 25.20 19.89 -17.97
CA ALA A 152 23.77 19.98 -17.67
C ALA A 152 23.19 18.65 -17.21
N TRP A 153 22.12 18.72 -16.41
CA TRP A 153 21.40 17.54 -15.94
C TRP A 153 19.93 17.88 -15.67
N VAL A 154 19.08 16.85 -15.63
CA VAL A 154 17.64 16.99 -15.43
C VAL A 154 17.22 16.25 -14.16
N SER A 155 16.38 16.90 -13.35
CA SER A 155 15.89 16.34 -12.09
C SER A 155 14.39 16.65 -11.90
N PRO A 156 13.51 15.63 -11.77
CA PRO A 156 13.77 14.21 -12.06
C PRO A 156 13.97 13.96 -13.57
N LEU A 157 14.73 12.93 -13.93
CA LEU A 157 14.99 12.55 -15.32
C LEU A 157 13.76 11.97 -16.04
N THR A 158 12.80 11.45 -15.27
CA THR A 158 11.58 10.81 -15.77
C THR A 158 10.35 11.44 -15.17
N ILE A 159 9.38 11.79 -16.01
CA ILE A 159 8.09 12.38 -15.63
C ILE A 159 6.92 11.56 -16.18
N GLY A 160 5.71 11.80 -15.65
CA GLY A 160 4.46 11.36 -16.27
C GLY A 160 3.91 12.42 -17.23
N LEU A 161 2.74 12.13 -17.80
CA LEU A 161 2.01 13.10 -18.64
C LEU A 161 1.77 14.40 -17.86
N ASN A 162 1.99 15.55 -18.51
CA ASN A 162 1.89 16.88 -17.90
C ASN A 162 2.84 17.14 -16.72
N GLY A 163 3.75 16.22 -16.41
CA GLY A 163 4.78 16.42 -15.42
C GLY A 163 5.80 17.48 -15.85
N SER A 164 6.54 18.01 -14.89
CA SER A 164 7.64 18.93 -15.15
C SER A 164 8.89 18.48 -14.40
N ALA A 165 10.04 18.72 -15.00
CA ALA A 165 11.35 18.57 -14.37
C ALA A 165 12.07 19.91 -14.34
N THR A 166 13.14 19.99 -13.55
CA THR A 166 14.06 21.11 -13.59
C THR A 166 15.31 20.71 -14.35
N LEU A 167 15.63 21.49 -15.38
CA LEU A 167 16.90 21.47 -16.08
C LEU A 167 17.88 22.35 -15.31
N TYR A 168 19.03 21.80 -14.95
CA TYR A 168 20.12 22.50 -14.29
C TYR A 168 21.34 22.52 -15.20
N TRP A 169 22.17 23.55 -15.06
CA TRP A 169 23.46 23.62 -15.73
C TRP A 169 24.50 24.37 -14.90
N GLN A 170 25.75 24.16 -15.27
CA GLN A 170 26.90 24.93 -14.82
C GLN A 170 27.78 25.27 -16.03
N SER A 171 28.24 26.51 -16.15
CA SER A 171 29.10 26.95 -17.25
C SER A 171 30.45 27.50 -16.79
N MET A 172 31.52 27.11 -17.49
CA MET A 172 32.84 27.69 -17.36
C MET A 172 33.01 28.84 -18.36
N GLY A 173 32.58 30.04 -17.95
CA GLY A 173 32.60 31.24 -18.79
C GLY A 173 31.33 31.45 -19.61
N GLY A 174 31.45 32.28 -20.65
CA GLY A 174 30.32 32.75 -21.46
C GLY A 174 29.59 33.95 -20.87
N THR A 175 28.67 34.51 -21.65
CA THR A 175 27.82 35.66 -21.29
C THR A 175 26.34 35.29 -21.22
N ARG A 176 25.93 34.22 -21.94
CA ARG A 176 24.55 33.73 -21.96
C ARG A 176 24.48 32.24 -22.27
N VAL A 177 23.45 31.58 -21.78
CA VAL A 177 23.06 30.22 -22.14
C VAL A 177 21.73 30.27 -22.90
N VAL A 178 21.70 29.67 -24.08
CA VAL A 178 20.47 29.47 -24.86
C VAL A 178 20.03 28.03 -24.70
N VAL A 179 18.76 27.81 -24.35
CA VAL A 179 18.18 26.50 -24.15
C VAL A 179 17.07 26.28 -25.18
N ALA A 180 17.17 25.18 -25.92
CA ALA A 180 16.25 24.80 -26.99
C ALA A 180 15.91 23.31 -26.92
N PRO A 181 14.74 22.86 -27.41
CA PRO A 181 13.60 23.66 -27.83
C PRO A 181 12.61 23.87 -26.66
N PHE A 182 11.95 25.04 -26.59
CA PHE A 182 10.67 25.20 -25.88
C PHE A 182 9.50 25.31 -26.86
N ASN A 183 8.27 25.30 -26.35
CA ASN A 183 7.06 25.44 -27.19
C ASN A 183 6.95 26.79 -27.89
N ARG A 184 7.64 27.80 -27.38
CA ARG A 184 7.66 29.16 -27.90
C ARG A 184 9.07 29.57 -28.31
N GLY A 185 9.76 28.68 -29.03
CA GLY A 185 11.14 28.88 -29.49
C GLY A 185 12.17 28.64 -28.39
N ASP A 186 13.30 29.33 -28.48
CA ASP A 186 14.43 29.17 -27.57
C ASP A 186 14.33 30.15 -26.39
N ARG A 187 14.95 29.80 -25.27
CA ARG A 187 15.04 30.69 -24.10
C ARG A 187 16.49 31.04 -23.83
N THR A 188 16.76 32.32 -23.60
CA THR A 188 18.09 32.82 -23.26
C THR A 188 18.15 33.21 -21.79
N PHE A 189 19.22 32.82 -21.13
CA PHE A 189 19.52 33.12 -19.73
C PHE A 189 20.88 33.81 -19.64
N PRO A 190 21.03 34.90 -18.88
CA PRO A 190 22.35 35.48 -18.63
C PRO A 190 23.21 34.52 -17.81
N VAL A 191 24.52 34.56 -18.02
CA VAL A 191 25.50 33.89 -17.14
C VAL A 191 25.84 34.85 -16.01
N GLU A 192 25.50 34.48 -14.78
CA GLU A 192 25.69 35.30 -13.58
C GLU A 192 26.57 34.60 -12.55
N GLY A 193 27.38 35.36 -11.82
CA GLY A 193 28.25 34.84 -10.76
C GLY A 193 29.57 34.21 -11.27
N PRO A 194 30.46 33.83 -10.35
CA PRO A 194 31.75 33.25 -10.70
C PRO A 194 31.59 31.86 -11.35
N PRO A 195 32.49 31.50 -12.31
CA PRO A 195 32.56 30.14 -12.82
C PRO A 195 32.90 29.12 -11.71
N PRO A 196 32.30 27.91 -11.74
CA PRO A 196 31.24 27.47 -12.63
C PRO A 196 29.91 28.15 -12.29
N SER A 197 29.37 28.93 -13.23
CA SER A 197 28.18 29.75 -13.01
C SER A 197 26.93 28.86 -13.10
N PRO A 198 26.12 28.75 -12.03
CA PRO A 198 24.96 27.87 -12.02
C PRO A 198 23.76 28.50 -12.73
N GLY A 199 22.90 27.68 -13.31
CA GLY A 199 21.59 28.12 -13.77
C GLY A 199 20.58 26.98 -13.80
N ASN A 200 19.30 27.32 -13.89
CA ASN A 200 18.23 26.34 -13.99
C ASN A 200 16.98 26.89 -14.67
N THR A 201 16.13 25.98 -15.16
CA THR A 201 14.80 26.32 -15.68
C THR A 201 13.87 25.12 -15.66
N ARG A 202 12.56 25.36 -15.57
CA ARG A 202 11.55 24.28 -15.67
C ARG A 202 11.37 23.85 -17.12
N ILE A 203 11.31 22.54 -17.33
CA ILE A 203 11.11 21.88 -18.62
C ILE A 203 10.02 20.80 -18.53
N ASN A 204 9.40 20.45 -19.65
CA ASN A 204 8.38 19.41 -19.74
C ASN A 204 8.39 18.69 -21.10
N ILE A 205 7.55 17.67 -21.27
CA ILE A 205 7.25 17.09 -22.59
C ILE A 205 5.80 17.48 -22.91
N PRO A 206 5.58 18.51 -23.74
CA PRO A 206 4.26 19.05 -24.03
C PRO A 206 3.61 18.27 -25.18
N SER A 207 3.64 16.96 -25.05
CA SER A 207 3.09 16.02 -26.01
C SER A 207 2.54 14.83 -25.25
N SER A 208 1.36 14.38 -25.64
CA SER A 208 0.74 13.16 -25.13
C SER A 208 1.20 11.90 -25.88
N THR A 209 2.04 12.04 -26.90
CA THR A 209 2.51 10.93 -27.75
C THR A 209 4.04 10.75 -27.73
N GLU A 210 4.82 11.80 -27.49
CA GLU A 210 6.28 11.74 -27.40
C GLU A 210 6.73 11.21 -26.04
N SER A 211 7.59 10.19 -26.06
CA SER A 211 8.14 9.60 -24.83
C SER A 211 9.41 10.29 -24.34
N GLN A 212 10.02 11.15 -25.13
CA GLN A 212 11.28 11.81 -24.80
C GLN A 212 11.34 13.18 -25.45
N ARG A 213 12.04 14.12 -24.82
CA ARG A 213 12.42 15.39 -25.41
C ARG A 213 13.86 15.73 -25.03
N THR A 214 14.68 15.97 -26.04
CA THR A 214 16.07 16.41 -25.85
C THR A 214 16.12 17.93 -25.82
N TYR A 215 16.78 18.45 -24.80
CA TYR A 215 17.09 19.86 -24.62
C TYR A 215 18.57 20.08 -24.86
N THR A 216 18.90 20.97 -25.78
CA THR A 216 20.25 21.44 -26.06
C THR A 216 20.47 22.78 -25.38
N LEU A 217 21.56 22.87 -24.62
CA LEU A 217 22.01 24.09 -23.96
C LEU A 217 23.27 24.53 -24.67
N THR A 218 23.29 25.76 -25.15
CA THR A 218 24.44 26.35 -25.84
C THR A 218 24.89 27.58 -25.05
N VAL A 219 26.12 27.56 -24.53
CA VAL A 219 26.73 28.73 -23.89
C VAL A 219 27.48 29.53 -24.94
N TYR A 220 27.30 30.85 -24.95
CA TYR A 220 27.94 31.77 -25.89
C TYR A 220 28.84 32.75 -25.16
N THR A 221 29.95 33.13 -25.78
CA THR A 221 30.77 34.29 -25.41
C THR A 221 30.30 35.56 -26.14
N SER A 222 30.88 36.71 -25.80
CA SER A 222 30.59 37.99 -26.48
C SER A 222 31.06 38.02 -27.94
N ASP A 223 32.10 37.26 -28.29
CA ASP A 223 32.63 37.08 -29.64
C ASP A 223 31.96 35.93 -30.42
N GLN A 224 30.82 35.41 -29.93
CA GLN A 224 30.01 34.36 -30.56
C GLN A 224 30.65 32.96 -30.63
N GLN A 225 31.75 32.72 -29.92
CA GLN A 225 32.20 31.35 -29.67
C GLN A 225 31.18 30.65 -28.79
N HIS A 226 31.02 29.34 -29.00
CA HIS A 226 30.04 28.57 -28.26
C HIS A 226 30.45 27.11 -28.12
N THR A 227 29.84 26.49 -27.12
CA THR A 227 29.84 25.04 -26.90
C THR A 227 28.46 24.64 -26.40
N HIS A 228 28.13 23.36 -26.51
CA HIS A 228 26.81 22.87 -26.18
C HIS A 228 26.82 21.50 -25.54
N VAL A 229 25.78 21.24 -24.76
CA VAL A 229 25.48 19.93 -24.18
C VAL A 229 24.00 19.63 -24.42
N SER A 230 23.66 18.36 -24.55
CA SER A 230 22.26 17.93 -24.68
C SER A 230 21.87 16.99 -23.56
N VAL A 231 20.66 17.16 -23.05
CA VAL A 231 20.07 16.31 -22.02
C VAL A 231 18.67 15.89 -22.43
N THR A 232 18.31 14.64 -22.16
CA THR A 232 17.02 14.08 -22.57
C THR A 232 16.13 13.88 -21.37
N LEU A 233 14.97 14.55 -21.35
CA LEU A 233 13.89 14.27 -20.43
C LEU A 233 13.07 13.08 -20.99
N THR A 234 12.68 12.15 -20.13
CA THR A 234 11.86 10.99 -20.50
C THR A 234 10.46 11.08 -19.88
N GLN A 235 9.45 10.66 -20.62
CA GLN A 235 8.06 10.54 -20.20
C GLN A 235 7.64 9.06 -20.22
N ASN A 236 7.21 8.55 -19.06
CA ASN A 236 6.81 7.16 -18.89
C ASN A 236 5.29 7.01 -18.78
N PRO A 237 4.73 5.88 -19.26
CA PRO A 237 3.36 5.48 -18.94
C PRO A 237 3.18 5.31 -17.43
N PRO A 238 1.94 5.44 -16.92
CA PRO A 238 1.65 5.22 -15.51
C PRO A 238 2.01 3.78 -15.11
N LEU A 239 2.52 3.63 -13.89
CA LEU A 239 2.94 2.35 -13.34
C LEU A 239 2.37 2.18 -11.93
N ILE A 240 1.58 1.13 -11.70
CA ILE A 240 1.13 0.74 -10.36
C ILE A 240 2.22 -0.13 -9.72
N THR A 241 2.83 0.37 -8.66
CA THR A 241 3.89 -0.33 -7.92
C THR A 241 3.31 -1.13 -6.75
N VAL A 242 2.24 -0.63 -6.11
CA VAL A 242 1.51 -1.33 -5.03
C VAL A 242 0.01 -1.20 -5.25
N PHE A 243 -0.70 -2.32 -5.11
CA PHE A 243 -2.16 -2.36 -4.93
C PHE A 243 -2.52 -3.70 -4.30
N THR A 244 -2.69 -3.71 -2.98
CA THR A 244 -2.81 -4.90 -2.14
C THR A 244 -3.75 -4.66 -0.96
N SER A 245 -4.27 -5.73 -0.37
CA SER A 245 -5.05 -5.72 0.88
C SER A 245 -4.13 -5.99 2.07
N ASP A 246 -4.39 -5.35 3.21
CA ASP A 246 -3.72 -5.60 4.48
C ASP A 246 -4.18 -6.91 5.18
N LYS A 247 -5.36 -7.41 4.81
CA LYS A 247 -5.92 -8.68 5.32
C LYS A 247 -5.70 -9.84 4.36
N SER A 248 -5.48 -11.02 4.94
CA SER A 248 -5.56 -12.30 4.24
C SER A 248 -7.01 -12.68 3.93
N VAL A 249 -7.23 -13.23 2.74
CA VAL A 249 -8.54 -13.73 2.30
C VAL A 249 -8.67 -15.24 2.61
N PRO A 250 -9.89 -15.77 2.87
CA PRO A 250 -11.17 -15.07 2.92
C PRO A 250 -11.38 -14.28 4.24
N ILE A 251 -12.32 -13.33 4.24
CA ILE A 251 -12.66 -12.49 5.41
C ILE A 251 -14.14 -12.62 5.80
N THR A 252 -14.53 -12.21 7.01
CA THR A 252 -15.95 -12.14 7.38
C THR A 252 -16.61 -10.90 6.78
N VAL A 253 -17.95 -10.87 6.75
CA VAL A 253 -18.71 -9.77 6.13
C VAL A 253 -18.70 -8.46 6.94
N ASP A 254 -18.29 -8.50 8.20
CA ASP A 254 -18.10 -7.33 9.08
C ASP A 254 -16.65 -6.84 9.11
N ASP A 255 -15.74 -7.58 8.48
CA ASP A 255 -14.34 -7.17 8.39
C ASP A 255 -14.19 -5.93 7.52
N SER A 256 -13.62 -4.88 8.10
CA SER A 256 -13.02 -3.80 7.33
C SER A 256 -11.55 -4.11 7.02
N LEU A 257 -11.08 -3.72 5.85
CA LEU A 257 -9.69 -3.84 5.42
C LEU A 257 -9.17 -2.53 4.82
N GLU A 258 -7.86 -2.39 4.72
CA GLU A 258 -7.17 -1.28 4.07
C GLU A 258 -6.55 -1.75 2.75
N LEU A 259 -6.84 -1.00 1.68
CA LEU A 259 -6.17 -1.15 0.40
C LEU A 259 -4.96 -0.20 0.39
N ASP A 260 -3.76 -0.77 0.38
CA ASP A 260 -2.52 -0.04 0.16
C ASP A 260 -2.37 0.23 -1.35
N LEU A 261 -2.11 1.48 -1.73
CA LEU A 261 -1.83 1.84 -3.12
C LEU A 261 -0.60 2.73 -3.29
N ALA A 262 0.17 2.44 -4.33
CA ALA A 262 1.25 3.30 -4.80
C ALA A 262 1.37 3.18 -6.32
N PHE A 263 1.58 4.32 -6.96
CA PHE A 263 1.78 4.41 -8.40
C PHE A 263 2.70 5.58 -8.76
N LEU A 264 3.35 5.46 -9.90
CA LEU A 264 4.21 6.47 -10.51
C LEU A 264 3.62 6.98 -11.82
N TRP A 265 3.97 8.22 -12.17
CA TRP A 265 3.73 8.83 -13.50
C TRP A 265 2.26 8.89 -13.95
N GLY A 266 1.32 8.71 -13.02
CA GLY A 266 -0.11 8.92 -13.25
C GLY A 266 -0.52 10.38 -13.14
N THR A 267 -1.51 10.79 -13.94
CA THR A 267 -2.15 12.11 -13.85
C THR A 267 -3.44 12.08 -13.04
N SER A 268 -4.11 10.94 -13.01
CA SER A 268 -5.34 10.72 -12.24
C SER A 268 -5.49 9.23 -11.97
N SER A 269 -6.18 8.89 -10.88
CA SER A 269 -6.42 7.52 -10.46
C SER A 269 -7.88 7.31 -10.08
N ALA A 270 -8.37 6.08 -10.14
CA ALA A 270 -9.67 5.70 -9.60
C ALA A 270 -9.61 4.29 -9.02
N ILE A 271 -10.31 4.05 -7.91
CA ILE A 271 -10.60 2.69 -7.44
C ILE A 271 -12.06 2.41 -7.74
N THR A 272 -12.32 1.30 -8.44
CA THR A 272 -13.67 0.80 -8.73
C THR A 272 -13.89 -0.58 -8.13
N SER A 273 -15.14 -0.95 -7.90
CA SER A 273 -15.52 -2.32 -7.53
C SER A 273 -16.69 -2.86 -8.37
N ASN A 274 -16.90 -4.18 -8.34
CA ASN A 274 -18.12 -4.81 -8.89
C ASN A 274 -19.38 -4.62 -8.04
N SER A 275 -19.28 -3.92 -6.92
CA SER A 275 -20.40 -3.47 -6.08
C SER A 275 -20.58 -1.95 -6.16
N GLY A 276 -20.03 -1.32 -7.20
CA GLY A 276 -20.33 0.07 -7.54
C GLY A 276 -19.57 1.14 -6.74
N LEU A 277 -18.58 0.76 -5.93
CA LEU A 277 -17.65 1.73 -5.36
C LEU A 277 -16.93 2.47 -6.49
N LEU A 278 -16.86 3.78 -6.37
CA LEU A 278 -16.03 4.64 -7.21
C LEU A 278 -15.36 5.68 -6.32
N LEU A 279 -14.05 5.55 -6.14
CA LEU A 279 -13.22 6.53 -5.44
C LEU A 279 -12.29 7.21 -6.44
N ASN A 280 -12.50 8.50 -6.66
CA ASN A 280 -11.72 9.29 -7.61
C ASN A 280 -10.50 9.92 -6.94
N ASN A 281 -9.38 9.88 -7.66
CA ASN A 281 -8.09 10.46 -7.28
C ASN A 281 -7.57 10.09 -5.88
N PRO A 282 -7.56 8.79 -5.50
CA PRO A 282 -6.87 8.39 -4.28
C PRO A 282 -5.39 8.78 -4.36
N LEU A 283 -4.86 9.33 -3.25
CA LEU A 283 -3.47 9.78 -3.16
C LEU A 283 -2.53 8.57 -3.21
N THR A 284 -1.45 8.67 -3.99
CA THR A 284 -0.38 7.65 -3.97
C THR A 284 0.25 7.57 -2.57
N GLY A 285 0.57 6.37 -2.10
CA GLY A 285 1.08 6.12 -0.75
C GLY A 285 0.03 6.18 0.36
N SER A 286 -1.25 6.41 0.03
CA SER A 286 -2.34 6.39 0.99
C SER A 286 -2.93 4.99 1.18
N ARG A 287 -3.73 4.85 2.24
CA ARG A 287 -4.52 3.66 2.54
C ARG A 287 -5.99 3.98 2.42
N VAL A 288 -6.72 3.12 1.73
CA VAL A 288 -8.16 3.27 1.53
C VAL A 288 -8.86 2.19 2.34
N LYS A 289 -9.56 2.62 3.40
CA LYS A 289 -10.38 1.73 4.22
C LYS A 289 -11.68 1.39 3.50
N VAL A 290 -12.00 0.10 3.42
CA VAL A 290 -13.23 -0.43 2.80
C VAL A 290 -13.89 -1.47 3.70
N ASN A 291 -15.18 -1.72 3.47
CA ASN A 291 -15.94 -2.81 4.11
C ASN A 291 -16.62 -3.66 3.01
N PRO A 292 -15.92 -4.68 2.48
CA PRO A 292 -16.40 -5.59 1.45
C PRO A 292 -17.82 -6.12 1.65
N GLY A 293 -18.13 -6.67 2.84
CA GLY A 293 -19.41 -7.32 3.09
C GLY A 293 -20.57 -6.32 3.14
N GLU A 294 -20.35 -5.18 3.79
CA GLU A 294 -21.34 -4.10 3.82
C GLU A 294 -21.57 -3.49 2.43
N GLU A 295 -20.50 -3.28 1.65
CA GLU A 295 -20.58 -2.74 0.30
C GLU A 295 -21.40 -3.64 -0.63
N VAL A 296 -21.13 -4.94 -0.61
CA VAL A 296 -21.87 -5.92 -1.40
C VAL A 296 -23.34 -5.99 -0.93
N ALA A 297 -23.61 -6.03 0.39
CA ALA A 297 -24.98 -5.99 0.90
C ALA A 297 -25.70 -4.66 0.59
N ASN A 298 -24.97 -3.56 0.41
CA ASN A 298 -25.45 -2.27 -0.06
C ASN A 298 -25.94 -2.33 -1.51
N PHE A 299 -25.05 -2.74 -2.40
CA PHE A 299 -25.32 -2.77 -3.83
C PHE A 299 -26.45 -3.74 -4.20
N TYR A 300 -26.49 -4.92 -3.57
CA TYR A 300 -27.47 -5.96 -3.88
C TYR A 300 -28.75 -5.90 -3.02
N SER A 301 -29.05 -4.77 -2.37
CA SER A 301 -30.17 -4.64 -1.42
C SER A 301 -31.56 -5.06 -1.92
N ASN A 302 -31.80 -4.97 -3.23
CA ASN A 302 -33.05 -5.39 -3.87
C ASN A 302 -32.91 -6.71 -4.67
N ASN A 303 -31.76 -7.38 -4.58
CA ASN A 303 -31.44 -8.54 -5.40
C ASN A 303 -30.36 -9.43 -4.74
N PHE A 304 -30.56 -9.76 -3.45
CA PHE A 304 -29.58 -10.49 -2.66
C PHE A 304 -29.26 -11.90 -3.22
N GLU A 305 -30.17 -12.52 -3.96
CA GLU A 305 -29.96 -13.82 -4.61
C GLU A 305 -28.86 -13.79 -5.69
N ASN A 306 -28.53 -12.59 -6.21
CA ASN A 306 -27.47 -12.40 -7.19
C ASN A 306 -26.17 -11.86 -6.57
N MET A 307 -26.08 -11.83 -5.24
CA MET A 307 -24.91 -11.35 -4.51
C MET A 307 -23.68 -12.23 -4.80
N PRO A 308 -22.52 -11.67 -5.21
CA PRO A 308 -21.32 -12.47 -5.46
C PRO A 308 -20.69 -12.96 -4.15
N SER A 309 -19.92 -14.04 -4.22
CA SER A 309 -19.12 -14.56 -3.08
C SER A 309 -17.82 -13.79 -2.88
N SER A 310 -17.44 -12.97 -3.87
CA SER A 310 -16.22 -12.18 -3.87
C SER A 310 -16.49 -10.77 -4.39
N ILE A 311 -15.87 -9.78 -3.76
CA ILE A 311 -15.74 -8.43 -4.30
C ILE A 311 -14.37 -8.29 -4.94
N TYR A 312 -14.25 -7.47 -5.98
CA TYR A 312 -12.95 -7.01 -6.42
C TYR A 312 -12.86 -5.51 -6.36
N TYR A 313 -11.65 -5.04 -6.07
CA TYR A 313 -11.26 -3.64 -6.23
C TYR A 313 -10.28 -3.55 -7.38
N GLN A 314 -10.45 -2.56 -8.24
CA GLN A 314 -9.58 -2.29 -9.38
C GLN A 314 -9.06 -0.86 -9.28
N LEU A 315 -7.75 -0.71 -9.12
CA LEU A 315 -7.07 0.58 -9.23
C LEU A 315 -6.74 0.81 -10.70
N GLU A 316 -7.25 1.91 -11.24
CA GLU A 316 -6.95 2.41 -12.57
C GLU A 316 -6.13 3.69 -12.45
N VAL A 317 -5.03 3.77 -13.20
CA VAL A 317 -4.16 4.95 -13.23
C VAL A 317 -4.01 5.40 -14.68
N ASN A 318 -4.50 6.61 -14.95
CA ASN A 318 -4.41 7.25 -16.24
C ASN A 318 -3.12 8.07 -16.34
N GLY A 319 -2.59 8.21 -17.56
CA GLY A 319 -1.35 8.95 -17.79
C GLY A 319 -0.93 8.86 -19.26
N PHE A 320 0.37 8.99 -19.49
CA PHE A 320 0.94 8.97 -20.85
C PHE A 320 0.68 7.65 -21.59
N LYS A 321 0.27 7.75 -22.86
CA LYS A 321 -0.06 6.65 -23.79
C LYS A 321 -1.22 5.75 -23.39
N LYS A 322 -1.11 5.01 -22.28
CA LYS A 322 -2.07 3.97 -21.90
C LYS A 322 -2.31 3.98 -20.40
N MET A 323 -3.57 3.85 -20.01
CA MET A 323 -3.96 3.55 -18.64
C MET A 323 -3.37 2.20 -18.19
N THR A 324 -2.97 2.12 -16.92
CA THR A 324 -2.63 0.85 -16.27
C THR A 324 -3.69 0.52 -15.21
N ALA A 325 -3.95 -0.76 -15.00
CA ALA A 325 -4.91 -1.22 -14.00
C ALA A 325 -4.39 -2.44 -13.24
N LYS A 326 -4.74 -2.54 -11.96
CA LYS A 326 -4.43 -3.69 -11.10
C LYS A 326 -5.65 -4.04 -10.26
N LYS A 327 -5.86 -5.33 -10.03
CA LYS A 327 -7.05 -5.88 -9.37
C LYS A 327 -6.67 -6.62 -8.09
N VAL A 328 -7.44 -6.42 -7.04
CA VAL A 328 -7.43 -7.19 -5.78
C VAL A 328 -8.79 -7.86 -5.64
N ILE A 329 -8.81 -9.15 -5.32
CA ILE A 329 -10.05 -9.94 -5.14
C ILE A 329 -10.13 -10.33 -3.67
N ILE A 330 -11.30 -10.13 -3.07
CA ILE A 330 -11.58 -10.41 -1.67
C ILE A 330 -12.75 -11.39 -1.58
N ASP A 331 -12.48 -12.59 -1.10
CA ASP A 331 -13.48 -13.62 -0.86
C ASP A 331 -14.15 -13.41 0.51
N LEU A 332 -15.48 -13.54 0.54
CA LEU A 332 -16.29 -13.37 1.75
C LEU A 332 -16.71 -14.72 2.31
N LEU A 333 -16.56 -14.90 3.62
CA LEU A 333 -17.11 -16.04 4.35
C LEU A 333 -18.63 -15.93 4.49
N PRO A 334 -19.36 -17.06 4.52
CA PRO A 334 -20.79 -17.08 4.84
C PRO A 334 -21.09 -16.52 6.23
N VAL A 335 -22.31 -16.03 6.40
CA VAL A 335 -22.89 -15.57 7.66
C VAL A 335 -23.60 -16.72 8.35
N ASN A 336 -23.32 -16.97 9.63
CA ASN A 336 -23.95 -18.05 10.37
C ASN A 336 -25.14 -17.55 11.20
N LEU A 337 -26.25 -18.29 11.16
CA LEU A 337 -27.35 -18.10 12.10
C LEU A 337 -26.95 -18.63 13.48
N LEU A 338 -26.91 -17.76 14.49
CA LEU A 338 -26.66 -18.18 15.87
C LEU A 338 -27.93 -18.73 16.53
N TYR A 339 -29.07 -18.08 16.29
CA TYR A 339 -30.39 -18.56 16.71
C TYR A 339 -31.52 -17.87 15.96
N PHE A 340 -32.64 -18.57 15.82
CA PHE A 340 -33.95 -18.04 15.43
C PHE A 340 -35.01 -18.74 16.29
N LYS A 341 -35.53 -18.04 17.30
CA LYS A 341 -36.35 -18.64 18.38
C LYS A 341 -37.32 -17.64 19.01
N TYR A 342 -38.25 -18.15 19.81
CA TYR A 342 -39.07 -17.36 20.74
C TYR A 342 -38.29 -17.06 22.03
N THR A 343 -38.51 -15.88 22.59
CA THR A 343 -37.85 -15.40 23.83
C THR A 343 -38.67 -15.68 25.09
N ARG A 344 -39.98 -15.87 24.96
CA ARG A 344 -40.91 -16.04 26.08
C ARG A 344 -41.69 -17.34 25.95
N LYS A 345 -41.86 -18.01 27.10
CA LYS A 345 -42.70 -19.20 27.27
C LYS A 345 -43.58 -19.01 28.51
N VAL A 346 -44.91 -19.01 28.33
CA VAL A 346 -45.90 -18.98 29.41
C VAL A 346 -46.79 -20.20 29.25
N GLY A 347 -46.58 -21.22 30.09
CA GLY A 347 -47.16 -22.54 29.87
C GLY A 347 -46.71 -23.11 28.52
N ASN A 348 -47.68 -23.36 27.63
CA ASN A 348 -47.44 -23.85 26.26
C ASN A 348 -47.43 -22.73 25.20
N VAL A 349 -47.58 -21.46 25.61
CA VAL A 349 -47.62 -20.33 24.67
C VAL A 349 -46.22 -19.77 24.49
N LEU A 350 -45.75 -19.72 23.24
CA LEU A 350 -44.48 -19.14 22.84
C LEU A 350 -44.69 -17.76 22.21
N SER A 351 -43.85 -16.78 22.56
CA SER A 351 -43.94 -15.42 22.01
C SER A 351 -42.59 -14.68 22.00
N GLY A 352 -42.55 -13.55 21.28
CA GLY A 352 -41.36 -12.70 21.15
C GLY A 352 -40.28 -13.32 20.28
N ILE A 353 -40.47 -13.31 18.97
CA ILE A 353 -39.52 -13.83 17.98
C ILE A 353 -38.25 -13.00 18.01
N VAL A 354 -37.09 -13.67 18.09
CA VAL A 354 -35.77 -13.06 17.98
C VAL A 354 -34.89 -13.88 17.06
N ARG A 355 -33.92 -13.22 16.43
CA ARG A 355 -32.85 -13.84 15.65
C ARG A 355 -31.52 -13.17 15.95
N SER A 356 -30.44 -13.90 15.72
CA SER A 356 -29.08 -13.35 15.75
C SER A 356 -28.21 -14.08 14.75
N PHE A 357 -27.26 -13.34 14.18
CA PHE A 357 -26.21 -13.84 13.31
C PHE A 357 -24.85 -13.64 14.00
N ASP A 358 -23.83 -14.33 13.52
CA ASP A 358 -22.43 -14.10 13.91
C ASP A 358 -21.94 -12.71 13.49
N CYS A 359 -22.54 -12.13 12.44
CA CYS A 359 -22.45 -10.73 12.06
C CYS A 359 -23.77 -9.99 12.37
N PRO A 360 -23.89 -9.28 13.51
CA PRO A 360 -25.13 -8.60 13.90
C PRO A 360 -25.59 -7.49 12.95
N SER A 361 -24.67 -6.91 12.19
CA SER A 361 -24.95 -5.87 11.19
C SER A 361 -25.37 -6.43 9.83
N TRP A 362 -25.36 -7.76 9.65
CA TRP A 362 -25.79 -8.37 8.40
C TRP A 362 -27.27 -8.09 8.16
N ARG A 363 -27.54 -7.51 7.00
CA ARG A 363 -28.86 -6.99 6.64
C ARG A 363 -29.52 -7.77 5.50
N ALA A 364 -28.78 -8.66 4.85
CA ALA A 364 -29.29 -9.49 3.77
C ALA A 364 -30.06 -10.68 4.34
N HIS A 365 -31.19 -10.37 4.98
CA HIS A 365 -32.15 -11.35 5.48
C HIS A 365 -33.56 -10.79 5.34
N LYS A 366 -34.54 -11.68 5.28
CA LYS A 366 -35.96 -11.35 5.26
C LYS A 366 -36.68 -12.15 6.35
N LEU A 367 -37.41 -11.47 7.21
CA LEU A 367 -38.27 -12.10 8.22
C LEU A 367 -39.73 -11.86 7.85
N GLU A 368 -40.46 -12.94 7.58
CA GLU A 368 -41.90 -12.92 7.33
C GLU A 368 -42.60 -13.54 8.54
N ILE A 369 -43.60 -12.83 9.09
CA ILE A 369 -44.35 -13.30 10.27
C ILE A 369 -45.81 -13.45 9.87
N GLY A 370 -46.25 -14.69 9.73
CA GLY A 370 -47.64 -15.07 9.55
C GLY A 370 -48.33 -15.45 10.87
N PRO A 371 -49.61 -15.85 10.82
CA PRO A 371 -50.40 -16.20 12.01
C PRO A 371 -49.87 -17.41 12.80
N SER A 372 -49.29 -18.40 12.12
CA SER A 372 -48.80 -19.66 12.70
C SER A 372 -47.35 -20.00 12.33
N LEU A 373 -46.72 -19.17 11.50
CA LEU A 373 -45.40 -19.46 10.96
C LEU A 373 -44.62 -18.17 10.75
N ALA A 374 -43.40 -18.15 11.26
CA ALA A 374 -42.39 -17.18 10.89
C ALA A 374 -41.31 -17.85 10.03
N ILE A 375 -40.92 -17.16 8.96
CA ILE A 375 -39.91 -17.61 8.01
C ILE A 375 -38.77 -16.60 8.00
N LEU A 376 -37.57 -17.06 8.33
CA LEU A 376 -36.34 -16.28 8.21
C LEU A 376 -35.58 -16.80 7.00
N THR A 377 -35.45 -15.95 5.98
CA THR A 377 -34.59 -16.18 4.83
C THR A 377 -33.28 -15.43 5.05
N LEU A 378 -32.15 -16.13 5.06
CA LEU A 378 -30.81 -15.56 5.14
C LEU A 378 -30.13 -15.67 3.78
N TYR A 379 -29.75 -14.55 3.20
CA TYR A 379 -29.03 -14.49 1.93
C TYR A 379 -27.53 -14.40 2.20
N GLN A 380 -26.78 -15.30 1.58
CA GLN A 380 -25.34 -15.45 1.77
C GLN A 380 -24.56 -14.73 0.67
N PRO A 381 -23.31 -14.31 0.95
CA PRO A 381 -22.35 -14.07 -0.12
C PRO A 381 -22.30 -15.28 -1.07
N GLY A 382 -22.39 -15.03 -2.38
CA GLY A 382 -22.47 -16.07 -3.42
C GLY A 382 -23.90 -16.42 -3.86
N GLY A 383 -24.92 -15.75 -3.33
CA GLY A 383 -26.31 -15.89 -3.78
C GLY A 383 -27.02 -17.10 -3.20
N VAL A 384 -26.34 -17.88 -2.36
CA VAL A 384 -26.94 -19.00 -1.63
C VAL A 384 -27.97 -18.45 -0.64
N THR A 385 -29.10 -19.15 -0.54
CA THR A 385 -30.19 -18.77 0.36
C THR A 385 -30.47 -19.90 1.33
N GLU A 386 -30.55 -19.56 2.62
CA GLU A 386 -30.92 -20.48 3.68
C GLU A 386 -32.27 -20.05 4.28
N VAL A 387 -33.17 -21.00 4.47
CA VAL A 387 -34.53 -20.73 4.97
C VAL A 387 -34.76 -21.47 6.28
N TYR A 388 -35.15 -20.72 7.30
CA TYR A 388 -35.41 -21.20 8.64
C TYR A 388 -36.87 -20.95 9.02
N TYR A 389 -37.44 -21.89 9.75
CA TYR A 389 -38.86 -21.90 10.09
C TYR A 389 -39.04 -21.86 11.61
N LEU A 390 -40.04 -21.12 12.07
CA LEU A 390 -40.39 -21.00 13.47
C LEU A 390 -41.91 -20.87 13.63
N GLY A 391 -42.55 -21.90 14.19
CA GLY A 391 -43.98 -21.92 14.44
C GLY A 391 -44.61 -23.29 14.22
N ASP A 392 -45.87 -23.43 14.61
CA ASP A 392 -46.64 -24.67 14.48
C ASP A 392 -47.20 -24.90 13.06
N GLY A 393 -47.16 -23.88 12.20
CA GLY A 393 -47.55 -23.96 10.80
C GLY A 393 -46.58 -24.76 9.90
N ASP A 394 -45.38 -25.10 10.37
CA ASP A 394 -44.43 -25.97 9.65
C ASP A 394 -44.21 -27.29 10.41
N THR A 395 -44.52 -28.40 9.74
CA THR A 395 -44.40 -29.76 10.29
C THR A 395 -43.27 -30.56 9.68
N THR A 396 -42.44 -29.94 8.83
CA THR A 396 -41.42 -30.65 8.03
C THR A 396 -39.99 -30.23 8.33
N HIS A 397 -39.74 -28.96 8.66
CA HIS A 397 -38.38 -28.47 8.85
C HIS A 397 -37.99 -28.48 10.33
N PRO A 398 -36.72 -28.79 10.67
CA PRO A 398 -36.25 -28.80 12.06
C PRO A 398 -36.37 -27.43 12.71
N GLN A 399 -36.86 -27.37 13.95
CA GLN A 399 -36.99 -26.10 14.69
C GLN A 399 -36.49 -26.22 16.13
N ILE A 400 -35.72 -25.24 16.59
CA ILE A 400 -35.51 -24.96 18.01
C ILE A 400 -36.34 -23.74 18.37
N GLN A 401 -37.58 -23.99 18.80
CA GLN A 401 -38.58 -22.95 18.98
C GLN A 401 -38.29 -22.08 20.20
N TYR A 402 -37.72 -22.65 21.26
CA TYR A 402 -37.34 -21.94 22.47
C TYR A 402 -36.07 -22.56 23.02
N PHE A 403 -35.12 -21.73 23.44
CA PHE A 403 -33.95 -22.15 24.19
C PHE A 403 -33.47 -21.00 25.05
N ASN A 404 -33.70 -21.08 26.36
CA ASN A 404 -33.37 -20.00 27.30
C ASN A 404 -33.00 -20.57 28.67
N PHE A 405 -32.48 -19.73 29.57
CA PHE A 405 -32.13 -20.11 30.93
C PHE A 405 -32.89 -19.31 31.98
N THR A 406 -32.94 -19.82 33.20
CA THR A 406 -33.39 -19.09 34.38
C THR A 406 -32.43 -19.36 35.54
N SER A 407 -31.97 -18.32 36.23
CA SER A 407 -31.11 -18.49 37.41
C SER A 407 -31.92 -19.08 38.57
N LYS A 408 -31.35 -20.09 39.24
CA LYS A 408 -31.86 -20.68 40.48
C LYS A 408 -31.10 -20.20 41.72
N GLY A 409 -30.15 -19.27 41.54
CA GLY A 409 -29.22 -18.84 42.58
C GLY A 409 -28.01 -19.76 42.72
N ASN A 410 -26.99 -19.30 43.46
CA ASN A 410 -25.78 -20.07 43.78
C ASN A 410 -25.01 -20.64 42.57
N GLY A 411 -24.98 -19.92 41.44
CA GLY A 411 -24.33 -20.39 40.21
C GLY A 411 -25.07 -21.51 39.48
N VAL A 412 -26.29 -21.86 39.91
CA VAL A 412 -27.14 -22.87 39.27
C VAL A 412 -28.11 -22.19 38.31
N TYR A 413 -28.19 -22.72 37.08
CA TYR A 413 -29.07 -22.25 36.02
C TYR A 413 -29.89 -23.41 35.47
N GLU A 414 -31.17 -23.18 35.22
CA GLU A 414 -32.04 -24.14 34.53
C GLU A 414 -32.14 -23.74 33.06
N LEU A 415 -31.53 -24.52 32.18
CA LEU A 415 -31.72 -24.42 30.74
C LEU A 415 -33.06 -25.06 30.37
N SER A 416 -33.80 -24.43 29.47
CA SER A 416 -35.13 -24.88 29.04
C SER A 416 -35.26 -24.79 27.53
N TRP A 417 -35.82 -25.82 26.90
CA TRP A 417 -36.04 -25.84 25.45
C TRP A 417 -37.45 -26.30 25.05
N VAL A 418 -37.84 -25.88 23.84
CA VAL A 418 -38.97 -26.41 23.07
C VAL A 418 -38.51 -26.58 21.63
N THR A 419 -38.76 -27.73 21.02
CA THR A 419 -38.36 -28.04 19.65
C THR A 419 -39.51 -28.66 18.85
N ALA A 420 -39.38 -28.64 17.52
CA ALA A 420 -40.31 -29.30 16.61
C ALA A 420 -39.55 -30.01 15.47
N ASN A 421 -40.12 -31.11 14.98
CA ASN A 421 -39.65 -31.85 13.81
C ASN A 421 -38.19 -32.36 13.91
N LEU A 422 -37.74 -32.71 15.12
CA LEU A 422 -36.40 -33.25 15.39
C LEU A 422 -36.48 -34.74 15.77
N VAL A 423 -35.48 -35.52 15.33
CA VAL A 423 -35.28 -36.92 15.75
C VAL A 423 -34.11 -37.09 16.71
N LYS A 424 -33.19 -36.11 16.75
CA LYS A 424 -32.07 -36.06 17.69
C LYS A 424 -31.83 -34.63 18.15
N LEU A 425 -31.47 -34.49 19.42
CA LEU A 425 -31.14 -33.21 20.05
C LEU A 425 -29.92 -33.39 20.95
N GLU A 426 -28.99 -32.46 20.88
CA GLU A 426 -27.72 -32.50 21.63
C GLU A 426 -27.46 -31.12 22.25
N LEU A 427 -27.07 -31.10 23.52
CA LEU A 427 -26.65 -29.89 24.22
C LEU A 427 -25.13 -29.87 24.32
N ILE A 428 -24.49 -28.81 23.82
CA ILE A 428 -23.03 -28.66 23.76
C ILE A 428 -22.61 -27.42 24.57
N PRO A 429 -21.67 -27.51 25.52
CA PRO A 429 -21.13 -28.75 26.09
C PRO A 429 -22.22 -29.52 26.86
N GLY A 430 -22.15 -30.85 26.87
CA GLY A 430 -23.13 -31.66 27.56
C GLY A 430 -23.35 -33.02 26.92
N GLU A 431 -24.63 -33.40 26.83
CA GLU A 431 -25.06 -34.75 26.45
C GLU A 431 -26.13 -34.73 25.34
N VAL A 432 -26.34 -35.91 24.76
CA VAL A 432 -27.47 -36.16 23.86
C VAL A 432 -28.76 -36.25 24.68
N ILE A 433 -29.78 -35.49 24.27
CA ILE A 433 -31.06 -35.43 24.97
C ILE A 433 -31.89 -36.70 24.68
N PRO A 434 -32.46 -37.35 25.71
CA PRO A 434 -33.34 -38.51 25.54
C PRO A 434 -34.55 -38.22 24.64
N ALA A 435 -35.00 -39.24 23.89
CA ALA A 435 -36.04 -39.09 22.86
C ALA A 435 -37.35 -38.48 23.40
N ASP A 436 -37.77 -38.85 24.61
CA ASP A 436 -38.98 -38.33 25.27
C ASP A 436 -38.87 -36.86 25.71
N LYS A 437 -37.65 -36.30 25.72
CA LYS A 437 -37.34 -34.92 26.12
C LYS A 437 -36.99 -34.01 24.93
N ILE A 438 -36.95 -34.54 23.70
CA ILE A 438 -36.60 -33.75 22.51
C ILE A 438 -37.59 -32.59 22.33
N LYS A 439 -38.91 -32.88 22.34
CA LYS A 439 -39.96 -31.90 22.08
C LYS A 439 -39.95 -30.74 23.09
N SER A 440 -39.69 -31.04 24.35
CA SER A 440 -39.52 -30.03 25.40
C SER A 440 -38.84 -30.63 26.61
N GLY A 441 -37.95 -29.89 27.23
CA GLY A 441 -37.24 -30.34 28.43
C GLY A 441 -36.54 -29.21 29.14
N THR A 442 -35.97 -29.56 30.29
CA THR A 442 -35.15 -28.68 31.12
C THR A 442 -33.91 -29.43 31.59
N LYS A 443 -32.83 -28.69 31.84
CA LYS A 443 -31.57 -29.22 32.38
C LYS A 443 -30.95 -28.21 33.31
N GLU A 444 -30.68 -28.61 34.55
CA GLU A 444 -29.88 -27.82 35.48
C GLU A 444 -28.40 -27.93 35.15
N VAL A 445 -27.71 -26.79 35.18
CA VAL A 445 -26.26 -26.67 34.99
C VAL A 445 -25.71 -25.77 36.08
N THR A 446 -24.51 -26.11 36.57
CA THR A 446 -23.76 -25.28 37.52
C THR A 446 -22.61 -24.63 36.76
N LEU A 447 -22.52 -23.30 36.85
CA LEU A 447 -21.51 -22.51 36.15
C LEU A 447 -20.57 -21.84 37.15
N ASP A 448 -19.28 -21.99 36.90
CA ASP A 448 -18.18 -21.27 37.55
C ASP A 448 -17.72 -20.06 36.74
N SER A 449 -18.08 -20.02 35.45
CA SER A 449 -17.79 -18.94 34.52
C SER A 449 -18.90 -18.80 33.46
N SER A 450 -19.00 -17.62 32.85
CA SER A 450 -19.96 -17.39 31.77
C SER A 450 -19.70 -18.36 30.62
N THR A 451 -20.73 -19.07 30.18
CA THR A 451 -20.61 -20.20 29.24
C THR A 451 -21.60 -20.08 28.09
N THR A 452 -21.16 -20.43 26.88
CA THR A 452 -22.03 -20.53 25.71
C THR A 452 -22.49 -21.98 25.54
N TYR A 453 -23.79 -22.19 25.53
CA TYR A 453 -24.41 -23.46 25.19
C TYR A 453 -24.95 -23.43 23.75
N VAL A 454 -24.78 -24.51 23.02
CA VAL A 454 -25.34 -24.73 21.69
C VAL A 454 -26.30 -25.91 21.77
N LEU A 455 -27.56 -25.67 21.45
CA LEU A 455 -28.51 -26.75 21.22
C LEU A 455 -28.47 -27.11 19.74
N LYS A 456 -28.12 -28.36 19.41
CA LYS A 456 -28.01 -28.88 18.04
C LYS A 456 -29.11 -29.90 17.79
N GLY A 457 -30.03 -29.56 16.90
CA GLY A 457 -31.14 -30.40 16.46
C GLY A 457 -30.86 -31.06 15.12
N ILE A 458 -31.32 -32.29 14.94
CA ILE A 458 -31.22 -33.02 13.66
C ILE A 458 -32.61 -33.56 13.31
N ALA A 459 -33.10 -33.26 12.11
CA ALA A 459 -34.35 -33.78 11.56
C ALA A 459 -34.20 -35.18 10.95
N GLN A 460 -35.32 -35.82 10.62
CA GLN A 460 -35.34 -37.16 10.03
C GLN A 460 -34.63 -37.23 8.67
N ASN A 461 -34.65 -36.14 7.89
CA ASN A 461 -33.94 -36.01 6.62
C ASN A 461 -32.44 -35.67 6.78
N GLY A 462 -31.92 -35.61 8.01
CA GLY A 462 -30.52 -35.26 8.29
C GLY A 462 -30.23 -33.76 8.36
N ALA A 463 -31.21 -32.88 8.09
CA ALA A 463 -31.03 -31.44 8.23
C ALA A 463 -30.69 -31.07 9.68
N VAL A 464 -29.72 -30.17 9.85
CA VAL A 464 -29.20 -29.75 11.14
C VAL A 464 -29.58 -28.29 11.40
N ILE A 465 -30.03 -27.99 12.62
CA ILE A 465 -30.24 -26.61 13.09
C ILE A 465 -29.55 -26.43 14.44
N THR A 466 -29.08 -25.21 14.71
CA THR A 466 -28.47 -24.85 15.99
C THR A 466 -29.14 -23.64 16.61
N SER A 467 -29.09 -23.55 17.93
CA SER A 467 -29.40 -22.33 18.69
C SER A 467 -28.36 -22.13 19.78
N GLN A 468 -27.67 -21.00 19.75
CA GLN A 468 -26.79 -20.56 20.82
C GLN A 468 -27.54 -19.88 21.96
N LEU A 469 -26.98 -20.02 23.16
CA LEU A 469 -27.42 -19.40 24.39
C LEU A 469 -26.21 -19.06 25.25
N ASN A 470 -25.99 -17.76 25.48
CA ASN A 470 -24.95 -17.28 26.38
C ASN A 470 -25.54 -17.16 27.78
N VAL A 471 -24.95 -17.87 28.74
CA VAL A 471 -25.33 -17.80 30.15
C VAL A 471 -24.25 -17.03 30.88
N THR A 472 -24.60 -15.83 31.34
CA THR A 472 -23.70 -14.93 32.07
C THR A 472 -23.97 -15.01 33.56
N ILE A 473 -22.90 -15.06 34.37
CA ILE A 473 -22.98 -15.07 35.85
C ILE A 473 -23.19 -13.67 36.41
#